data_AF-A0A2E1NHV0-F1
#
_entry.id   AF-A0A2E1NHV0-F1
#
_cell.length_a   1.000
_cell.length_b   1.000
_cell.length_c   1.000
_cell.angle_alpha   90.00
_cell.angle_beta   90.00
_cell.angle_gamma   90.00
#
_symmetry.space_group_name_H-M   'P 1'
#
loop_
_entity.id
_entity.type
_entity.pdbx_description
1 polymer ?
#
loop_
_entity_poly.entity_id
_entity_poly.type
_entity_poly.pdbx_seq_one_letter_code
_entity_poly.pdbx_strand_id
1 'polypeptide(L)'
;MQQQLFEWNDNSSITFTGSASKDKMSISSQLEIFFEILHAEKTPRINSYDVTSHEGVPGGAFQSISGGSTGLPKIVERSCKSWILSFDANNNFYNLRQNRVAIFGSITHSLALYGALEGLHLGCEVHHLKGLMPVKQLKYLMSRNIQVLYVTPTQLRLMLSAKHRNYCLESLRYVFIGGSSIEHQTLKKLSEIAPNAELKQFYGSSETSFITLSDRLTPIDSVGKAYPNVEIVLGDWPNQPVSTGEAGRIWVRSPYLFSRYVDEHNFNSDEVSGWVSPGELAKFDVNQNLYILGRIDRMFKIKDQSILPEEIENFLLTKKDIIAVALIKKNDVLRGNAAIAYIGTRKSVNIVELREACIALVPILDGSFRIVELSIQKFPILPSGKPDIYELEQWEK
;
A
#
# COMPACT_ATOMS: atom_id res chain seq x y z
N MET A 1 -6.35 -8.43 33.19
CA MET A 1 -6.73 -8.02 31.82
C MET A 1 -6.58 -9.25 30.94
N GLN A 2 -7.64 -9.73 30.32
CA GLN A 2 -7.57 -10.86 29.38
C GLN A 2 -6.65 -10.45 28.22
N GLN A 3 -5.67 -11.28 27.86
CA GLN A 3 -4.81 -11.00 26.71
C GLN A 3 -5.67 -11.06 25.44
N GLN A 4 -5.71 -9.97 24.65
CA GLN A 4 -6.35 -9.95 23.34
C GLN A 4 -5.35 -10.45 22.29
N LEU A 5 -5.09 -11.76 22.32
CA LEU A 5 -4.28 -12.43 21.30
C LEU A 5 -5.12 -12.73 20.06
N PHE A 6 -4.46 -12.98 18.95
CA PHE A 6 -5.15 -13.60 17.82
C PHE A 6 -5.66 -14.98 18.22
N GLU A 7 -6.86 -15.31 17.76
CA GLU A 7 -7.47 -16.61 17.94
C GLU A 7 -7.55 -17.31 16.59
N TRP A 8 -7.10 -18.56 16.53
CA TRP A 8 -7.44 -19.44 15.42
C TRP A 8 -8.85 -19.96 15.69
N ASN A 9 -9.85 -19.42 14.99
CA ASN A 9 -11.23 -19.85 15.20
C ASN A 9 -11.40 -21.31 14.71
N ASP A 10 -12.01 -22.18 15.50
CA ASP A 10 -12.21 -23.61 15.15
C ASP A 10 -13.02 -23.82 13.86
N ASN A 11 -13.82 -22.83 13.46
CA ASN A 11 -14.58 -22.88 12.20
C ASN A 11 -13.78 -22.35 10.99
N SER A 12 -12.58 -21.83 11.21
CA SER A 12 -11.70 -21.35 10.15
C SER A 12 -10.85 -22.48 9.56
N SER A 13 -10.36 -22.27 8.34
CA SER A 13 -9.38 -23.16 7.73
C SER A 13 -8.47 -22.39 6.78
N ILE A 14 -7.32 -22.95 6.45
CA ILE A 14 -6.42 -22.39 5.43
C ILE A 14 -6.07 -23.43 4.37
N THR A 15 -6.25 -23.05 3.11
CA THR A 15 -5.90 -23.86 1.92
C THR A 15 -4.79 -23.18 1.14
N PHE A 16 -3.70 -23.91 0.90
CA PHE A 16 -2.62 -23.48 0.01
C PHE A 16 -2.76 -24.11 -1.39
N THR A 17 -2.61 -23.29 -2.42
CA THR A 17 -2.81 -23.73 -3.82
C THR A 17 -1.51 -23.98 -4.60
N GLY A 18 -0.36 -23.63 -4.03
CA GLY A 18 0.95 -23.91 -4.62
C GLY A 18 1.45 -25.31 -4.29
N SER A 19 2.35 -25.85 -5.11
CA SER A 19 3.14 -27.01 -4.72
C SER A 19 4.17 -26.56 -3.68
N ALA A 20 4.08 -27.06 -2.44
CA ALA A 20 5.19 -26.90 -1.50
C ALA A 20 6.43 -27.57 -2.11
N SER A 21 7.52 -26.81 -2.32
CA SER A 21 8.81 -27.46 -2.58
C SER A 21 9.18 -28.25 -1.33
N LYS A 22 9.85 -29.41 -1.48
CA LYS A 22 10.24 -30.27 -0.35
C LYS A 22 10.99 -29.53 0.77
N ASP A 23 11.67 -28.43 0.45
CA ASP A 23 12.50 -27.65 1.39
C ASP A 23 11.82 -26.38 1.95
N LYS A 24 10.54 -26.14 1.69
CA LYS A 24 9.81 -24.95 2.19
C LYS A 24 8.66 -25.35 3.10
N MET A 25 8.64 -24.75 4.29
CA MET A 25 7.54 -24.91 5.24
C MET A 25 6.21 -24.47 4.61
N SER A 26 5.16 -25.27 4.82
CA SER A 26 3.83 -24.93 4.32
C SER A 26 3.30 -23.68 5.03
N ILE A 27 2.40 -22.93 4.39
CA ILE A 27 1.78 -21.76 5.04
C ILE A 27 1.01 -22.15 6.31
N SER A 28 0.33 -23.30 6.31
CA SER A 28 -0.38 -23.81 7.50
C SER A 28 0.60 -24.04 8.64
N SER A 29 1.74 -24.68 8.37
CA SER A 29 2.79 -24.91 9.37
C SER A 29 3.43 -23.60 9.85
N GLN A 30 3.61 -22.60 8.97
CA GLN A 30 4.06 -21.27 9.38
C GLN A 30 3.07 -20.58 10.33
N LEU A 31 1.77 -20.69 10.06
CA LEU A 31 0.76 -20.10 10.93
C LEU A 31 0.61 -20.90 12.23
N GLU A 32 0.64 -22.23 12.20
CA GLU A 32 0.63 -23.07 13.40
C GLU A 32 1.76 -22.68 14.36
N ILE A 33 3.00 -22.62 13.88
CA ILE A 33 4.16 -22.19 14.69
C ILE A 33 4.00 -20.74 15.16
N PHE A 34 3.45 -19.85 14.31
CA PHE A 34 3.17 -18.47 14.71
C PHE A 34 2.21 -18.40 15.90
N PHE A 35 1.11 -19.16 15.88
CA PHE A 35 0.14 -19.21 16.98
C PHE A 35 0.71 -19.92 18.21
N GLU A 36 1.50 -20.99 18.06
CA GLU A 36 2.20 -21.66 19.16
C GLU A 36 3.13 -20.69 19.90
N ILE A 37 3.95 -19.94 19.17
CA ILE A 37 4.84 -18.91 19.74
C ILE A 37 4.01 -17.82 20.43
N LEU A 38 2.93 -17.35 19.80
CA LEU A 38 2.09 -16.29 20.35
C LEU A 38 1.42 -16.72 21.67
N HIS A 39 0.89 -17.94 21.72
CA HIS A 39 0.25 -18.50 22.92
C HIS A 39 1.26 -18.94 23.99
N ALA A 40 2.53 -19.12 23.64
CA ALA A 40 3.64 -19.23 24.59
C ALA A 40 4.10 -17.86 25.13
N GLU A 41 3.30 -16.80 24.92
CA GLU A 41 3.57 -15.42 25.34
C GLU A 41 4.88 -14.86 24.76
N LYS A 42 5.23 -15.28 23.54
CA LYS A 42 6.37 -14.77 22.78
C LYS A 42 5.89 -13.97 21.58
N THR A 43 6.81 -13.23 20.96
CA THR A 43 6.51 -12.41 19.79
C THR A 43 6.94 -13.16 18.52
N PRO A 44 6.01 -13.72 17.72
CA PRO A 44 6.36 -14.44 16.50
C PRO A 44 6.69 -13.50 15.33
N ARG A 45 7.57 -13.97 14.43
CA ARG A 45 7.83 -13.36 13.13
C ARG A 45 7.86 -14.41 12.03
N ILE A 46 7.04 -14.23 11.00
CA ILE A 46 7.07 -15.10 9.81
C ILE A 46 8.10 -14.57 8.81
N ASN A 47 9.14 -15.35 8.54
CA ASN A 47 10.12 -15.05 7.51
C ASN A 47 9.90 -15.95 6.28
N SER A 48 10.78 -15.81 5.28
CA SER A 48 10.64 -16.52 4.00
C SER A 48 10.68 -18.05 4.12
N TYR A 49 11.37 -18.57 5.13
CA TYR A 49 11.67 -20.00 5.27
C TYR A 49 11.32 -20.57 6.64
N ASP A 50 11.22 -19.74 7.68
CA ASP A 50 10.98 -20.13 9.06
C ASP A 50 10.05 -19.16 9.78
N VAL A 51 9.75 -19.47 11.03
CA VAL A 51 9.06 -18.57 11.96
C VAL A 51 9.95 -18.45 13.19
N THR A 52 10.35 -17.22 13.52
CA THR A 52 11.25 -16.94 14.64
C THR A 52 10.46 -16.50 15.87
N SER A 53 10.97 -16.87 17.04
CA SER A 53 10.42 -16.47 18.35
C SER A 53 11.28 -15.37 18.96
N HIS A 54 10.65 -14.30 19.42
CA HIS A 54 11.28 -13.15 20.06
C HIS A 54 10.69 -12.90 21.46
N GLU A 55 11.29 -12.00 22.23
CA GLU A 55 10.80 -11.65 23.56
C GLU A 55 9.33 -11.21 23.53
N GLY A 56 8.57 -11.71 24.51
CA GLY A 56 7.15 -11.42 24.64
C GLY A 56 6.91 -9.99 25.09
N VAL A 57 5.78 -9.44 24.67
CA VAL A 57 5.30 -8.12 25.10
C VAL A 57 3.97 -8.30 25.84
N PRO A 58 3.75 -7.66 27.01
CA PRO A 58 2.47 -7.73 27.70
C PRO A 58 1.30 -7.35 26.78
N GLY A 59 0.28 -8.21 26.72
CA GLY A 59 -0.88 -8.03 25.83
C GLY A 59 -0.72 -8.62 24.43
N GLY A 60 0.44 -9.22 24.11
CA GLY A 60 0.71 -9.95 22.88
C GLY A 60 1.12 -9.07 21.71
N ALA A 61 2.23 -9.45 21.07
CA ALA A 61 2.75 -8.75 19.89
C ALA A 61 3.20 -9.74 18.82
N PHE A 62 3.39 -9.24 17.61
CA PHE A 62 3.99 -9.96 16.49
C PHE A 62 4.84 -9.02 15.63
N GLN A 63 5.75 -9.58 14.85
CA GLN A 63 6.61 -8.82 13.95
C GLN A 63 6.29 -9.15 12.48
N SER A 64 6.33 -8.14 11.62
CA SER A 64 6.19 -8.30 10.17
C SER A 64 7.21 -7.45 9.41
N ILE A 65 7.47 -7.79 8.16
CA ILE A 65 8.44 -7.07 7.32
C ILE A 65 7.70 -6.02 6.50
N SER A 66 8.10 -4.75 6.63
CA SER A 66 7.61 -3.67 5.79
C SER A 66 8.42 -3.59 4.49
N GLY A 67 7.72 -3.40 3.37
CA GLY A 67 8.35 -3.13 2.08
C GLY A 67 8.74 -1.65 2.02
N GLY A 68 9.93 -1.31 2.53
CA GLY A 68 10.38 0.08 2.63
C GLY A 68 10.42 0.80 1.27
N SER A 69 10.16 2.11 1.28
CA SER A 69 10.39 3.02 0.15
C SER A 69 11.88 3.26 -0.12
N THR A 70 12.74 2.99 0.87
CA THR A 70 14.20 3.16 0.86
C THR A 70 14.97 1.94 0.35
N GLY A 71 14.27 0.88 -0.08
CA GLY A 71 14.87 -0.35 -0.63
C GLY A 71 15.31 -1.39 0.41
N LEU A 72 15.51 -1.00 1.68
CA LEU A 72 15.82 -1.94 2.77
C LEU A 72 14.54 -2.33 3.53
N PRO A 73 14.22 -3.64 3.67
CA PRO A 73 13.09 -4.09 4.47
C PRO A 73 13.30 -3.71 5.94
N LYS A 74 12.28 -3.13 6.59
CA LYS A 74 12.29 -2.88 8.03
C LYS A 74 11.39 -3.89 8.75
N ILE A 75 11.71 -4.19 10.00
CA ILE A 75 10.87 -5.05 10.84
C ILE A 75 10.00 -4.16 11.74
N VAL A 76 8.69 -4.31 11.62
CA VAL A 76 7.68 -3.61 12.44
C VAL A 76 7.11 -4.57 13.48
N GLU A 77 7.08 -4.15 14.74
CA GLU A 77 6.42 -4.85 15.84
C GLU A 77 5.05 -4.22 16.13
N ARG A 78 4.03 -5.06 16.33
CA ARG A 78 2.63 -4.64 16.54
C ARG A 78 2.01 -5.41 17.67
N SER A 79 1.15 -4.75 18.44
CA SER A 79 0.24 -5.46 19.34
C SER A 79 -0.83 -6.23 18.55
N CYS A 80 -1.23 -7.41 19.02
CA CYS A 80 -2.33 -8.17 18.41
C CYS A 80 -3.63 -7.36 18.42
N LYS A 81 -3.87 -6.64 19.53
CA LYS A 81 -4.99 -5.71 19.70
C LYS A 81 -5.11 -4.70 18.55
N SER A 82 -3.99 -4.15 18.07
CA SER A 82 -4.02 -3.18 16.96
C SER A 82 -4.67 -3.74 15.69
N TRP A 83 -4.55 -5.04 15.43
CA TRP A 83 -5.20 -5.69 14.29
C TRP A 83 -6.59 -6.20 14.62
N ILE A 84 -6.80 -6.78 15.81
CA ILE A 84 -8.13 -7.26 16.25
C ILE A 84 -9.16 -6.14 16.18
N LEU A 85 -8.82 -4.93 16.64
CA LEU A 85 -9.73 -3.77 16.56
C LEU A 85 -10.12 -3.42 15.11
N SER A 86 -9.22 -3.66 14.14
CA SER A 86 -9.52 -3.43 12.73
C SER A 86 -10.31 -4.59 12.11
N PHE A 87 -10.09 -5.83 12.57
CA PHE A 87 -10.90 -7.00 12.18
C PHE A 87 -12.34 -6.83 12.63
N ASP A 88 -12.56 -6.38 13.87
CA ASP A 88 -13.88 -6.08 14.42
C ASP A 88 -14.59 -4.97 13.62
N ALA A 89 -13.86 -3.89 13.32
CA ALA A 89 -14.39 -2.81 12.48
C ALA A 89 -14.78 -3.33 11.09
N ASN A 90 -13.88 -4.02 10.38
CA ASN A 90 -14.17 -4.59 9.06
C ASN A 90 -15.37 -5.55 9.11
N ASN A 91 -15.44 -6.42 10.13
CA ASN A 91 -16.57 -7.33 10.28
C ASN A 91 -17.89 -6.59 10.52
N ASN A 92 -17.89 -5.53 11.33
CA ASN A 92 -19.09 -4.73 11.60
C ASN A 92 -19.62 -4.02 10.34
N PHE A 93 -18.73 -3.55 9.46
CA PHE A 93 -19.14 -2.88 8.22
C PHE A 93 -19.49 -3.85 7.09
N TYR A 94 -18.81 -4.99 7.01
CA TYR A 94 -18.83 -5.84 5.81
C TYR A 94 -19.32 -7.26 6.04
N ASN A 95 -19.60 -7.64 7.30
CA ASN A 95 -20.04 -8.97 7.71
C ASN A 95 -19.12 -10.07 7.15
N LEU A 96 -17.85 -10.00 7.54
CA LEU A 96 -16.79 -10.83 6.95
C LEU A 96 -16.75 -12.27 7.47
N ARG A 97 -17.34 -12.55 8.64
CA ARG A 97 -17.39 -13.91 9.23
C ARG A 97 -17.88 -14.97 8.25
N GLN A 98 -17.28 -16.16 8.32
CA GLN A 98 -17.63 -17.34 7.52
C GLN A 98 -17.53 -17.18 5.99
N ASN A 99 -16.97 -16.07 5.49
CA ASN A 99 -16.71 -15.93 4.06
C ASN A 99 -15.47 -16.71 3.64
N ARG A 100 -15.32 -16.92 2.33
CA ARG A 100 -14.08 -17.37 1.72
C ARG A 100 -13.23 -16.17 1.36
N VAL A 101 -12.03 -16.12 1.93
CA VAL A 101 -11.07 -15.03 1.77
C VAL A 101 -9.91 -15.52 0.92
N ALA A 102 -9.59 -14.83 -0.18
CA ALA A 102 -8.37 -15.08 -0.93
C ALA A 102 -7.30 -14.03 -0.59
N ILE A 103 -6.07 -14.51 -0.40
CA ILE A 103 -4.88 -13.69 -0.18
C ILE A 103 -3.81 -13.99 -1.23
N PHE A 104 -3.17 -12.94 -1.72
CA PHE A 104 -2.11 -13.02 -2.73
C PHE A 104 -0.76 -12.63 -2.11
N GLY A 105 0.35 -13.09 -2.70
CA GLY A 105 1.69 -12.71 -2.25
C GLY A 105 2.16 -13.49 -1.02
N SER A 106 3.29 -13.10 -0.44
CA SER A 106 3.90 -13.78 0.71
C SER A 106 3.33 -13.27 2.03
N ILE A 107 2.98 -14.17 2.96
CA ILE A 107 2.56 -13.80 4.33
C ILE A 107 3.71 -13.25 5.20
N THR A 108 4.90 -13.14 4.64
CA THR A 108 5.98 -12.33 5.21
C THR A 108 5.70 -10.82 5.12
N HIS A 109 4.83 -10.42 4.19
CA HIS A 109 4.42 -9.02 4.01
C HIS A 109 3.09 -8.76 4.71
N SER A 110 2.95 -7.56 5.28
CA SER A 110 1.85 -7.20 6.16
C SER A 110 0.46 -7.36 5.52
N LEU A 111 0.26 -7.08 4.23
CA LEU A 111 -1.08 -7.20 3.60
C LEU A 111 -1.59 -8.66 3.55
N ALA A 112 -0.74 -9.59 3.10
CA ALA A 112 -1.13 -10.99 3.00
C ALA A 112 -1.28 -11.61 4.39
N LEU A 113 -0.40 -11.24 5.33
CA LEU A 113 -0.49 -11.65 6.72
C LEU A 113 -1.79 -11.13 7.37
N TYR A 114 -2.13 -9.86 7.13
CA TYR A 114 -3.35 -9.24 7.64
C TYR A 114 -4.59 -10.01 7.19
N GLY A 115 -4.74 -10.25 5.89
CA GLY A 115 -5.88 -10.99 5.36
C GLY A 115 -5.95 -12.45 5.85
N ALA A 116 -4.79 -13.08 6.10
CA ALA A 116 -4.74 -14.42 6.69
C ALA A 116 -5.23 -14.41 8.14
N LEU A 117 -4.67 -13.53 8.98
CA LEU A 117 -5.01 -13.46 10.40
C LEU A 117 -6.43 -12.95 10.63
N GLU A 118 -6.93 -12.00 9.84
CA GLU A 118 -8.32 -11.56 9.91
C GLU A 118 -9.26 -12.72 9.60
N GLY A 119 -9.00 -13.44 8.50
CA GLY A 119 -9.83 -14.56 8.09
C GLY A 119 -9.86 -15.66 9.15
N LEU A 120 -8.70 -16.08 9.67
CA LEU A 120 -8.62 -17.10 10.72
C LEU A 120 -9.33 -16.63 12.01
N HIS A 121 -9.16 -15.37 12.40
CA HIS A 121 -9.80 -14.80 13.59
C HIS A 121 -11.32 -14.73 13.47
N LEU A 122 -11.84 -14.42 12.28
CA LEU A 122 -13.27 -14.30 12.02
C LEU A 122 -13.97 -15.63 11.66
N GLY A 123 -13.25 -16.76 11.62
CA GLY A 123 -13.86 -18.05 11.26
C GLY A 123 -14.08 -18.23 9.76
N CYS A 124 -13.22 -17.65 8.92
CA CYS A 124 -13.29 -17.72 7.46
C CYS A 124 -12.49 -18.90 6.89
N GLU A 125 -12.81 -19.28 5.64
CA GLU A 125 -11.96 -20.17 4.84
C GLU A 125 -10.93 -19.32 4.08
N VAL A 126 -9.66 -19.38 4.50
CA VAL A 126 -8.56 -18.61 3.90
C VAL A 126 -7.93 -19.41 2.76
N HIS A 127 -7.82 -18.79 1.59
CA HIS A 127 -7.21 -19.38 0.40
C HIS A 127 -5.97 -18.60 0.00
N HIS A 128 -4.81 -19.25 0.06
CA HIS A 128 -3.55 -18.63 -0.32
C HIS A 128 -3.18 -18.99 -1.76
N LEU A 129 -3.19 -17.96 -2.63
CA LEU A 129 -3.02 -18.09 -4.08
C LEU A 129 -1.59 -17.79 -4.56
N LYS A 130 -0.62 -17.71 -3.64
CA LYS A 130 0.80 -17.50 -3.98
C LYS A 130 1.32 -18.63 -4.88
N GLY A 131 2.00 -18.24 -5.96
CA GLY A 131 2.61 -19.18 -6.92
C GLY A 131 1.66 -19.64 -8.04
N LEU A 132 0.36 -19.35 -7.97
CA LEU A 132 -0.53 -19.57 -9.10
C LEU A 132 -0.30 -18.53 -10.20
N MET A 133 -0.27 -18.99 -11.45
CA MET A 133 -0.29 -18.11 -12.62
C MET A 133 -1.61 -17.32 -12.67
N PRO A 134 -1.64 -16.08 -13.20
CA PRO A 134 -2.83 -15.23 -13.28
C PRO A 134 -4.12 -15.91 -13.79
N VAL A 135 -4.05 -16.70 -14.86
CA VAL A 135 -5.22 -17.45 -15.38
C VAL A 135 -5.75 -18.46 -14.35
N LYS A 136 -4.85 -19.15 -13.63
CA LYS A 136 -5.22 -20.10 -12.59
C LYS A 136 -5.80 -19.41 -11.36
N GLN A 137 -5.33 -18.20 -11.03
CA GLN A 137 -5.92 -17.38 -9.97
C GLN A 137 -7.39 -17.07 -10.28
N LEU A 138 -7.70 -16.54 -11.48
CA LEU A 138 -9.07 -16.25 -11.89
C LEU A 138 -9.97 -17.50 -11.84
N LYS A 139 -9.50 -18.63 -12.41
CA LYS A 139 -10.22 -19.91 -12.35
C LYS A 139 -10.48 -20.35 -10.91
N TYR A 140 -9.48 -20.22 -10.03
CA TYR A 140 -9.59 -20.63 -8.65
C TYR A 140 -10.62 -19.79 -7.90
N LEU A 141 -10.52 -18.46 -8.00
CA LEU A 141 -11.46 -17.51 -7.38
C LEU A 141 -12.92 -17.84 -7.76
N MET A 142 -13.17 -18.11 -9.04
CA MET A 142 -14.48 -18.51 -9.56
C MET A 142 -14.91 -19.89 -9.02
N SER A 143 -14.04 -20.91 -9.12
CA SER A 143 -14.38 -22.29 -8.71
C SER A 143 -14.66 -22.45 -7.22
N ARG A 144 -14.06 -21.59 -6.39
CA ARG A 144 -14.23 -21.61 -4.93
C ARG A 144 -15.23 -20.56 -4.45
N ASN A 145 -15.90 -19.83 -5.34
CA ASN A 145 -16.86 -18.77 -4.96
C ASN A 145 -16.29 -17.80 -3.92
N ILE A 146 -15.05 -17.32 -4.15
CA ILE A 146 -14.39 -16.41 -3.21
C ILE A 146 -15.18 -15.10 -3.07
N GLN A 147 -15.40 -14.66 -1.83
CA GLN A 147 -16.19 -13.47 -1.51
C GLN A 147 -15.33 -12.25 -1.15
N VAL A 148 -14.15 -12.46 -0.56
CA VAL A 148 -13.27 -11.39 -0.11
C VAL A 148 -11.88 -11.60 -0.71
N LEU A 149 -11.27 -10.53 -1.22
CA LEU A 149 -9.93 -10.57 -1.81
C LEU A 149 -9.05 -9.47 -1.22
N TYR A 150 -7.90 -9.86 -0.66
CA TYR A 150 -6.81 -8.95 -0.30
C TYR A 150 -5.73 -8.98 -1.40
N VAL A 151 -5.46 -7.83 -2.01
CA VAL A 151 -4.60 -7.75 -3.20
C VAL A 151 -3.92 -6.38 -3.32
N THR A 152 -2.71 -6.32 -3.86
CA THR A 152 -2.08 -5.05 -4.24
C THR A 152 -2.51 -4.60 -5.65
N PRO A 153 -2.40 -3.31 -6.02
CA PRO A 153 -2.66 -2.87 -7.38
C PRO A 153 -1.87 -3.65 -8.45
N THR A 154 -0.59 -3.95 -8.18
CA THR A 154 0.24 -4.75 -9.09
C THR A 154 -0.29 -6.17 -9.25
N GLN A 155 -0.64 -6.84 -8.17
CA GLN A 155 -1.22 -8.19 -8.21
C GLN A 155 -2.56 -8.22 -8.95
N LEU A 156 -3.42 -7.22 -8.71
CA LEU A 156 -4.71 -7.09 -9.38
C LEU A 156 -4.53 -6.87 -10.89
N ARG A 157 -3.64 -5.96 -11.30
CA ARG A 157 -3.29 -5.74 -12.71
C ARG A 157 -2.81 -7.02 -13.39
N LEU A 158 -1.91 -7.75 -12.74
CA LEU A 158 -1.38 -9.00 -13.28
C LEU A 158 -2.49 -10.04 -13.46
N MET A 159 -3.34 -10.23 -12.45
CA MET A 159 -4.49 -11.13 -12.53
C MET A 159 -5.45 -10.74 -13.67
N LEU A 160 -5.80 -9.46 -13.77
CA LEU A 160 -6.72 -8.95 -14.80
C LEU A 160 -6.11 -8.94 -16.21
N SER A 161 -4.78 -8.94 -16.36
CA SER A 161 -4.13 -9.02 -17.66
C SER A 161 -4.33 -10.38 -18.35
N ALA A 162 -4.60 -11.42 -17.56
CA ALA A 162 -4.91 -12.77 -18.03
C ALA A 162 -6.40 -13.02 -18.31
N LYS A 163 -7.22 -11.96 -18.33
CA LYS A 163 -8.65 -12.04 -18.62
C LYS A 163 -8.88 -12.57 -20.05
N HIS A 164 -9.64 -13.66 -20.15
CA HIS A 164 -10.34 -14.09 -21.37
C HIS A 164 -11.82 -13.71 -21.28
N ARG A 165 -12.55 -13.72 -22.40
CA ARG A 165 -13.94 -13.22 -22.51
C ARG A 165 -15.01 -13.92 -21.63
N ASN A 166 -14.66 -14.94 -20.82
CA ASN A 166 -15.63 -15.80 -20.12
C ASN A 166 -15.45 -15.89 -18.59
N TYR A 167 -14.66 -15.02 -17.94
CA TYR A 167 -14.57 -15.03 -16.47
C TYR A 167 -15.58 -14.08 -15.84
N CYS A 168 -16.39 -14.61 -14.93
CA CYS A 168 -17.28 -13.84 -14.05
C CYS A 168 -17.06 -14.30 -12.59
N LEU A 169 -16.65 -13.38 -11.74
CA LEU A 169 -16.44 -13.55 -10.30
C LEU A 169 -17.68 -13.06 -9.54
N GLU A 170 -18.83 -13.70 -9.80
CA GLU A 170 -20.13 -13.25 -9.25
C GLU A 170 -20.17 -13.26 -7.72
N SER A 171 -19.46 -14.19 -7.10
CA SER A 171 -19.40 -14.31 -5.63
C SER A 171 -18.54 -13.24 -4.97
N LEU A 172 -17.66 -12.56 -5.71
CA LEU A 172 -16.74 -11.59 -5.13
C LEU A 172 -17.51 -10.35 -4.68
N ARG A 173 -17.43 -10.03 -3.38
CA ARG A 173 -18.16 -8.93 -2.73
C ARG A 173 -17.26 -7.78 -2.33
N TYR A 174 -16.07 -8.07 -1.83
CA TYR A 174 -15.14 -7.05 -1.36
C TYR A 174 -13.72 -7.30 -1.87
N VAL A 175 -13.10 -6.25 -2.38
CA VAL A 175 -11.69 -6.25 -2.79
C VAL A 175 -10.96 -5.19 -1.97
N PHE A 176 -10.28 -5.64 -0.91
CA PHE A 176 -9.42 -4.79 -0.10
C PHE A 176 -8.08 -4.61 -0.81
N ILE A 177 -7.76 -3.35 -1.10
CA ILE A 177 -6.59 -3.00 -1.92
C ILE A 177 -5.83 -1.83 -1.32
N GLY A 178 -4.51 -1.96 -1.24
CA GLY A 178 -3.65 -0.90 -0.71
C GLY A 178 -2.18 -1.09 -1.10
N GLY A 179 -1.36 -0.12 -0.70
CA GLY A 179 0.09 -0.09 -0.95
C GLY A 179 0.54 0.77 -2.15
N SER A 180 -0.38 1.15 -3.05
CA SER A 180 -0.16 2.20 -4.06
C SER A 180 -1.49 2.66 -4.66
N SER A 181 -1.45 3.66 -5.55
CA SER A 181 -2.60 4.05 -6.37
C SER A 181 -2.99 2.95 -7.36
N ILE A 182 -4.25 2.98 -7.80
CA ILE A 182 -4.84 2.10 -8.80
C ILE A 182 -5.43 2.93 -9.94
N GLU A 183 -5.21 2.49 -11.19
CA GLU A 183 -5.63 3.23 -12.36
C GLU A 183 -7.09 2.91 -12.75
N HIS A 184 -7.80 3.90 -13.29
CA HIS A 184 -9.19 3.75 -13.75
C HIS A 184 -9.40 2.56 -14.70
N GLN A 185 -8.42 2.26 -15.57
CA GLN A 185 -8.50 1.12 -16.48
C GLN A 185 -8.54 -0.22 -15.74
N THR A 186 -7.80 -0.34 -14.63
CA THR A 186 -7.77 -1.54 -13.78
C THR A 186 -9.12 -1.70 -13.08
N LEU A 187 -9.69 -0.59 -12.56
CA LEU A 187 -11.01 -0.57 -11.93
C LEU A 187 -12.12 -0.98 -12.89
N LYS A 188 -12.10 -0.45 -14.12
CA LYS A 188 -13.05 -0.82 -15.17
C LYS A 188 -12.97 -2.31 -15.52
N LYS A 189 -11.76 -2.85 -15.65
CA LYS A 189 -11.57 -4.28 -15.93
C LYS A 189 -12.09 -5.16 -14.79
N LEU A 190 -11.91 -4.74 -13.54
CA LEU A 190 -12.44 -5.42 -12.37
C LEU A 190 -13.98 -5.42 -12.38
N SER A 191 -14.62 -4.27 -12.59
CA SER A 191 -16.09 -4.18 -12.60
C SER A 191 -16.72 -5.00 -13.72
N GLU A 192 -16.06 -5.14 -14.86
CA GLU A 192 -16.51 -6.01 -15.96
C GLU A 192 -16.49 -7.51 -15.61
N ILE A 193 -15.63 -7.97 -14.70
CA ILE A 193 -15.54 -9.39 -14.33
C ILE A 193 -16.15 -9.70 -12.96
N ALA A 194 -16.29 -8.70 -12.09
CA ALA A 194 -16.77 -8.87 -10.72
C ALA A 194 -17.85 -7.81 -10.44
N PRO A 195 -19.04 -7.93 -11.08
CA PRO A 195 -20.07 -6.89 -11.04
C PRO A 195 -20.63 -6.62 -9.64
N ASN A 196 -20.51 -7.59 -8.73
CA ASN A 196 -20.99 -7.49 -7.34
C ASN A 196 -19.92 -7.03 -6.35
N ALA A 197 -18.68 -6.83 -6.83
CA ALA A 197 -17.56 -6.50 -5.97
C ALA A 197 -17.47 -5.00 -5.72
N GLU A 198 -17.33 -4.64 -4.45
CA GLU A 198 -16.93 -3.31 -4.04
C GLU A 198 -15.43 -3.25 -3.83
N LEU A 199 -14.79 -2.30 -4.49
CA LEU A 199 -13.42 -1.96 -4.17
C LEU A 199 -13.38 -1.20 -2.84
N LYS A 200 -12.54 -1.66 -1.93
CA LYS A 200 -12.22 -1.02 -0.66
C LYS A 200 -10.74 -0.66 -0.69
N GLN A 201 -10.43 0.41 -1.43
CA GLN A 201 -9.08 0.96 -1.43
C GLN A 201 -8.83 1.63 -0.08
N PHE A 202 -7.80 1.18 0.62
CA PHE A 202 -7.35 1.78 1.86
C PHE A 202 -6.01 2.48 1.66
N TYR A 203 -5.83 3.57 2.37
CA TYR A 203 -4.54 4.24 2.50
C TYR A 203 -4.01 4.10 3.92
N GLY A 204 -2.70 3.87 3.98
CA GLY A 204 -1.91 3.70 5.17
C GLY A 204 -0.72 2.78 4.87
N SER A 205 -0.04 2.35 5.91
CA SER A 205 1.27 1.71 5.81
C SER A 205 1.41 0.57 6.82
N SER A 206 2.58 -0.09 6.85
CA SER A 206 2.85 -1.16 7.82
C SER A 206 2.84 -0.62 9.26
N GLU A 207 3.15 0.67 9.39
CA GLU A 207 3.21 1.48 10.60
C GLU A 207 1.83 1.96 11.06
N THR A 208 0.98 2.37 10.11
CA THR A 208 -0.28 3.08 10.42
C THR A 208 -1.54 2.23 10.24
N SER A 209 -1.45 1.08 9.58
CA SER A 209 -2.62 0.26 9.21
C SER A 209 -3.56 0.98 8.25
N PHE A 210 -4.87 0.98 8.50
CA PHE A 210 -5.86 1.77 7.81
C PHE A 210 -5.88 3.19 8.40
N ILE A 211 -5.52 4.19 7.59
CA ILE A 211 -5.75 5.60 7.88
C ILE A 211 -7.09 6.03 7.28
N THR A 212 -7.32 5.67 6.01
CA THR A 212 -8.57 5.94 5.30
C THR A 212 -9.06 4.72 4.55
N LEU A 213 -10.35 4.72 4.20
CA LEU A 213 -10.99 3.71 3.39
C LEU A 213 -11.95 4.37 2.40
N SER A 214 -11.89 3.91 1.15
CA SER A 214 -12.79 4.32 0.08
C SER A 214 -14.07 3.49 0.04
N ASP A 215 -15.09 4.09 -0.55
CA ASP A 215 -16.37 3.51 -0.89
C ASP A 215 -16.75 3.83 -2.34
N ARG A 216 -17.99 3.49 -2.73
CA ARG A 216 -18.50 3.74 -4.09
C ARG A 216 -18.65 5.22 -4.44
N LEU A 217 -18.69 6.10 -3.44
CA LEU A 217 -18.86 7.56 -3.59
C LEU A 217 -17.53 8.30 -3.54
N THR A 218 -16.44 7.60 -3.23
CA THR A 218 -15.10 8.18 -3.13
C THR A 218 -14.62 8.65 -4.51
N PRO A 219 -14.22 9.91 -4.66
CA PRO A 219 -13.62 10.41 -5.89
C PRO A 219 -12.38 9.62 -6.27
N ILE A 220 -12.14 9.42 -7.57
CA ILE A 220 -11.10 8.49 -8.04
C ILE A 220 -9.68 8.82 -7.59
N ASP A 221 -9.37 10.10 -7.42
CA ASP A 221 -8.04 10.56 -7.00
C ASP A 221 -7.92 10.70 -5.47
N SER A 222 -9.00 10.42 -4.73
CA SER A 222 -9.00 10.41 -3.28
C SER A 222 -8.67 9.03 -2.73
N VAL A 223 -7.99 9.01 -1.59
CA VAL A 223 -7.79 7.78 -0.81
C VAL A 223 -8.97 7.45 0.12
N GLY A 224 -10.04 8.24 0.08
CA GLY A 224 -11.25 8.05 0.87
C GLY A 224 -11.27 8.89 2.13
N LYS A 225 -12.12 8.48 3.07
CA LYS A 225 -12.34 9.17 4.36
C LYS A 225 -11.67 8.42 5.49
N ALA A 226 -11.52 9.10 6.63
CA ALA A 226 -10.95 8.50 7.83
C ALA A 226 -11.59 7.14 8.14
N TYR A 227 -10.74 6.13 8.36
CA TYR A 227 -11.19 4.81 8.79
C TYR A 227 -11.80 4.92 10.20
N PRO A 228 -12.76 4.04 10.58
CA PRO A 228 -13.40 4.11 11.90
C PRO A 228 -12.37 4.21 13.04
N ASN A 229 -12.59 5.13 13.98
CA ASN A 229 -11.68 5.43 15.11
C ASN A 229 -10.30 5.99 14.71
N VAL A 230 -10.13 6.45 13.48
CA VAL A 230 -8.95 7.20 13.05
C VAL A 230 -9.27 8.68 13.03
N GLU A 231 -8.40 9.47 13.65
CA GLU A 231 -8.42 10.92 13.56
C GLU A 231 -7.28 11.38 12.64
N ILE A 232 -7.60 12.36 11.78
CA ILE A 232 -6.66 12.91 10.80
C ILE A 232 -6.69 14.42 10.91
N VAL A 233 -5.53 15.03 11.09
CA VAL A 233 -5.32 16.49 11.04
C VAL A 233 -4.29 16.80 9.96
N LEU A 234 -4.48 17.91 9.25
CA LEU A 234 -3.53 18.43 8.29
C LEU A 234 -2.96 19.74 8.82
N GLY A 235 -1.63 19.89 8.86
CA GLY A 235 -0.98 21.12 9.27
C GLY A 235 0.47 20.90 9.68
N ASP A 236 1.22 21.97 9.92
CA ASP A 236 2.63 21.88 10.31
C ASP A 236 2.81 21.06 11.60
N TRP A 237 1.85 21.22 12.52
CA TRP A 237 1.75 20.48 13.77
C TRP A 237 0.30 20.02 14.02
N PRO A 238 0.07 18.94 14.77
CA PRO A 238 -1.29 18.43 14.99
C PRO A 238 -2.18 19.40 15.80
N ASN A 239 -1.60 20.34 16.53
CA ASN A 239 -2.32 21.40 17.25
C ASN A 239 -2.51 22.68 16.43
N GLN A 240 -2.06 22.71 15.18
CA GLN A 240 -2.18 23.84 14.24
C GLN A 240 -2.77 23.36 12.91
N PRO A 241 -4.03 22.89 12.90
CA PRO A 241 -4.67 22.42 11.67
C PRO A 241 -4.86 23.56 10.66
N VAL A 242 -4.65 23.26 9.37
CA VAL A 242 -5.02 24.15 8.25
C VAL A 242 -6.51 24.04 7.95
N SER A 243 -7.04 24.98 7.17
CA SER A 243 -8.46 24.99 6.77
C SER A 243 -8.76 23.90 5.73
N THR A 244 -10.02 23.47 5.64
CA THR A 244 -10.45 22.54 4.57
C THR A 244 -10.11 23.11 3.19
N GLY A 245 -9.53 22.29 2.32
CA GLY A 245 -9.03 22.68 1.00
C GLY A 245 -7.56 23.11 0.97
N GLU A 246 -6.98 23.51 2.10
CA GLU A 246 -5.56 23.85 2.22
C GLU A 246 -4.69 22.58 2.34
N ALA A 247 -3.46 22.66 1.84
CA ALA A 247 -2.49 21.58 1.95
C ALA A 247 -1.80 21.63 3.31
N GLY A 248 -1.60 20.46 3.93
CA GLY A 248 -0.86 20.34 5.18
C GLY A 248 -0.25 18.95 5.36
N ARG A 249 0.73 18.85 6.27
CA ARG A 249 1.32 17.57 6.67
C ARG A 249 0.27 16.72 7.37
N ILE A 250 0.19 15.44 7.00
CA ILE A 250 -0.74 14.49 7.60
C ILE A 250 -0.27 14.14 9.01
N TRP A 251 -1.16 14.27 9.98
CA TRP A 251 -1.04 13.76 11.34
C TRP A 251 -2.18 12.80 11.61
N VAL A 252 -1.86 11.62 12.14
CA VAL A 252 -2.82 10.55 12.42
C VAL A 252 -2.76 10.16 13.89
N ARG A 253 -3.93 10.06 14.51
CA ARG A 253 -4.11 9.40 15.81
C ARG A 253 -5.04 8.21 15.62
N SER A 254 -4.61 7.04 16.03
CA SER A 254 -5.27 5.78 15.66
C SER A 254 -4.95 4.69 16.69
N PRO A 255 -5.91 3.81 17.01
CA PRO A 255 -5.65 2.61 17.82
C PRO A 255 -4.94 1.50 17.02
N TYR A 256 -4.75 1.68 15.71
CA TYR A 256 -4.21 0.69 14.80
C TYR A 256 -2.69 0.82 14.57
N LEU A 257 -2.04 1.80 15.19
CA LEU A 257 -0.61 2.03 15.02
C LEU A 257 0.22 0.81 15.46
N PHE A 258 1.34 0.59 14.78
CA PHE A 258 2.37 -0.33 15.28
C PHE A 258 3.02 0.18 16.56
N SER A 259 3.74 -0.70 17.23
CA SER A 259 4.40 -0.40 18.50
C SER A 259 5.75 0.26 18.29
N ARG A 260 6.59 -0.30 17.40
CA ARG A 260 7.93 0.22 17.10
C ARG A 260 8.57 -0.49 15.91
N TYR A 261 9.65 0.07 15.39
CA TYR A 261 10.61 -0.69 14.59
C TYR A 261 11.51 -1.52 15.51
N VAL A 262 11.89 -2.72 15.08
CA VAL A 262 12.72 -3.61 15.89
C VAL A 262 14.19 -3.17 15.90
N ASP A 263 14.70 -2.75 14.74
CA ASP A 263 16.11 -2.41 14.54
C ASP A 263 16.42 -0.92 14.78
N GLU A 264 15.40 -0.07 14.89
CA GLU A 264 15.56 1.36 15.18
C GLU A 264 15.14 1.62 16.63
N HIS A 265 16.05 2.18 17.43
CA HIS A 265 15.79 2.41 18.86
C HIS A 265 14.76 3.52 19.11
N ASN A 266 14.45 4.33 18.07
CA ASN A 266 13.44 5.36 18.10
C ASN A 266 12.46 5.13 16.95
N PHE A 267 11.36 4.45 17.22
CA PHE A 267 10.14 4.80 16.50
C PHE A 267 9.75 6.22 16.94
N ASN A 268 9.27 7.05 16.01
CA ASN A 268 8.76 8.40 16.24
C ASN A 268 9.79 9.53 16.50
N SER A 269 10.58 9.89 15.48
CA SER A 269 11.07 11.29 15.41
C SER A 269 9.93 12.31 15.28
N ASP A 270 8.74 11.86 14.90
CA ASP A 270 7.56 12.68 14.60
C ASP A 270 6.32 12.27 15.40
N GLU A 271 6.44 11.69 16.60
CA GLU A 271 5.26 11.59 17.49
C GLU A 271 5.10 12.85 18.31
N VAL A 272 3.90 13.39 18.27
CA VAL A 272 3.53 14.57 19.04
C VAL A 272 2.23 14.27 19.76
N SER A 273 2.29 14.02 21.07
CA SER A 273 1.09 13.80 21.90
C SER A 273 0.15 12.71 21.36
N GLY A 274 0.70 11.57 20.92
CA GLY A 274 -0.06 10.44 20.36
C GLY A 274 -0.47 10.58 18.89
N TRP A 275 -0.03 11.65 18.21
CA TRP A 275 -0.14 11.82 16.76
C TRP A 275 1.12 11.35 16.08
N VAL A 276 1.00 10.60 14.99
CA VAL A 276 2.11 10.18 14.13
C VAL A 276 1.93 10.72 12.71
N SER A 277 3.02 11.06 12.04
CA SER A 277 2.98 11.52 10.66
C SER A 277 3.56 10.46 9.71
N PRO A 278 2.85 10.05 8.64
CA PRO A 278 3.42 9.21 7.58
C PRO A 278 4.42 9.94 6.65
N GLY A 279 4.59 11.26 6.82
CA GLY A 279 5.55 12.07 6.07
C GLY A 279 5.02 12.55 4.71
N GLU A 280 3.70 12.64 4.57
CA GLU A 280 3.02 13.03 3.33
C GLU A 280 2.26 14.34 3.53
N LEU A 281 2.18 15.12 2.45
CA LEU A 281 1.28 16.27 2.33
C LEU A 281 -0.05 15.81 1.73
N ALA A 282 -1.14 16.35 2.26
CA ALA A 282 -2.48 16.10 1.74
C ALA A 282 -3.35 17.35 1.84
N LYS A 283 -4.54 17.25 1.26
CA LYS A 283 -5.64 18.19 1.47
C LYS A 283 -6.97 17.43 1.61
N PHE A 284 -7.91 18.02 2.33
CA PHE A 284 -9.30 17.55 2.35
C PHE A 284 -10.14 18.30 1.32
N ASP A 285 -11.10 17.61 0.71
CA ASP A 285 -12.24 18.29 0.08
C ASP A 285 -13.35 18.61 1.10
N VAL A 286 -14.39 19.30 0.65
CA VAL A 286 -15.56 19.68 1.46
C VAL A 286 -16.35 18.49 2.01
N ASN A 287 -16.15 17.29 1.44
CA ASN A 287 -16.80 16.05 1.86
C ASN A 287 -15.90 15.19 2.77
N GLN A 288 -14.76 15.74 3.21
CA GLN A 288 -13.73 15.06 4.02
C GLN A 288 -13.04 13.89 3.32
N ASN A 289 -13.05 13.86 1.99
CA ASN A 289 -12.20 12.94 1.23
C ASN A 289 -10.76 13.46 1.24
N LEU A 290 -9.80 12.59 1.53
CA LEU A 290 -8.39 12.92 1.63
C LEU A 290 -7.71 12.75 0.25
N TYR A 291 -6.91 13.73 -0.16
CA TYR A 291 -6.12 13.67 -1.39
C TYR A 291 -4.64 13.79 -1.04
N ILE A 292 -3.86 12.77 -1.37
CA ILE A 292 -2.41 12.76 -1.15
C ILE A 292 -1.75 13.58 -2.25
N LEU A 293 -0.95 14.57 -1.85
CA LEU A 293 -0.27 15.50 -2.77
C LEU A 293 1.15 15.04 -3.10
N GLY A 294 1.85 14.42 -2.14
CA GLY A 294 3.21 13.94 -2.31
C GLY A 294 3.92 13.74 -0.98
N ARG A 295 5.19 13.31 -1.03
CA ARG A 295 5.99 13.11 0.18
C ARG A 295 6.83 14.33 0.53
N ILE A 296 6.89 14.65 1.82
CA ILE A 296 7.67 15.78 2.34
C ILE A 296 9.17 15.56 2.12
N ASP A 297 9.65 14.32 2.28
CA ASP A 297 11.06 13.96 2.09
C ASP A 297 11.53 14.03 0.62
N ARG A 298 10.59 14.01 -0.33
CA ARG A 298 10.88 14.19 -1.76
C ARG A 298 10.75 15.64 -2.23
N MET A 299 10.16 16.52 -1.40
CA MET A 299 10.00 17.93 -1.73
C MET A 299 11.36 18.64 -1.78
N PHE A 300 11.55 19.49 -2.79
CA PHE A 300 12.76 20.30 -2.91
C PHE A 300 12.43 21.69 -3.44
N LYS A 301 13.38 22.64 -3.34
CA LYS A 301 13.15 24.02 -3.77
C LYS A 301 13.84 24.33 -5.09
N ILE A 302 13.12 24.99 -5.99
CA ILE A 302 13.69 25.67 -7.15
C ILE A 302 13.37 27.16 -6.99
N LYS A 303 14.39 28.02 -6.95
CA LYS A 303 14.22 29.47 -6.74
C LYS A 303 13.30 29.79 -5.55
N ASP A 304 13.63 29.18 -4.42
CA ASP A 304 12.92 29.29 -3.14
C ASP A 304 11.47 28.79 -3.09
N GLN A 305 10.91 28.31 -4.21
CA GLN A 305 9.58 27.70 -4.25
C GLN A 305 9.67 26.18 -4.14
N SER A 306 8.81 25.63 -3.28
CA SER A 306 8.71 24.19 -3.08
C SER A 306 8.11 23.50 -4.30
N ILE A 307 8.77 22.46 -4.77
CA ILE A 307 8.31 21.56 -5.82
C ILE A 307 8.00 20.21 -5.17
N LEU A 308 6.79 19.72 -5.41
CA LEU A 308 6.41 18.34 -5.13
C LEU A 308 6.61 17.51 -6.40
N PRO A 309 7.55 16.55 -6.40
CA PRO A 309 7.76 15.65 -7.53
C PRO A 309 6.49 15.03 -8.08
N GLU A 310 5.62 14.58 -7.17
CA GLU A 310 4.40 13.87 -7.48
C GLU A 310 3.41 14.70 -8.33
N GLU A 311 3.41 16.02 -8.22
CA GLU A 311 2.55 16.88 -9.05
C GLU A 311 2.89 16.74 -10.54
N ILE A 312 4.19 16.79 -10.86
CA ILE A 312 4.70 16.69 -12.22
C ILE A 312 4.68 15.23 -12.70
N GLU A 313 5.01 14.28 -11.81
CA GLU A 313 4.98 12.84 -12.11
C GLU A 313 3.56 12.38 -12.47
N ASN A 314 2.58 12.70 -11.63
CA ASN A 314 1.19 12.33 -11.86
C ASN A 314 0.66 12.96 -13.13
N PHE A 315 0.97 14.24 -13.39
CA PHE A 315 0.61 14.90 -14.64
C PHE A 315 1.19 14.19 -15.87
N LEU A 316 2.48 13.84 -15.86
CA LEU A 316 3.12 13.13 -16.97
C LEU A 316 2.56 11.72 -17.16
N LEU A 317 2.22 11.01 -16.06
CA LEU A 317 1.59 9.69 -16.13
C LEU A 317 0.19 9.71 -16.77
N THR A 318 -0.49 10.87 -16.85
CA THR A 318 -1.75 10.99 -17.60
C THR A 318 -1.55 10.98 -19.12
N LYS A 319 -0.32 11.16 -19.61
CA LYS A 319 -0.03 11.32 -21.04
C LYS A 319 0.10 9.96 -21.72
N LYS A 320 -0.35 9.91 -22.97
CA LYS A 320 -0.32 8.70 -23.79
C LYS A 320 1.12 8.20 -23.94
N ASP A 321 1.28 6.87 -23.92
CA ASP A 321 2.54 6.14 -24.12
C ASP A 321 3.61 6.30 -23.02
N ILE A 322 3.38 7.13 -21.99
CA ILE A 322 4.20 7.20 -20.76
C ILE A 322 3.72 6.14 -19.75
N ILE A 323 4.65 5.34 -19.23
CA ILE A 323 4.37 4.20 -18.35
C ILE A 323 5.01 4.34 -16.97
N ALA A 324 6.15 5.03 -16.90
CA ALA A 324 6.84 5.31 -15.66
C ALA A 324 7.39 6.74 -15.71
N VAL A 325 7.40 7.42 -14.56
CA VAL A 325 7.97 8.76 -14.43
C VAL A 325 8.68 8.84 -13.09
N ALA A 326 9.82 9.52 -13.07
CA ALA A 326 10.49 9.94 -11.84
C ALA A 326 11.07 11.33 -12.05
N LEU A 327 10.71 12.26 -11.17
CA LEU A 327 11.30 13.59 -11.10
C LEU A 327 12.46 13.56 -10.12
N ILE A 328 13.64 13.91 -10.62
CA ILE A 328 14.90 13.88 -9.91
C ILE A 328 15.40 15.30 -9.73
N LYS A 329 15.75 15.64 -8.48
CA LYS A 329 16.43 16.88 -8.12
C LYS A 329 17.88 16.83 -8.62
N LYS A 330 18.33 17.88 -9.29
CA LYS A 330 19.75 18.11 -9.61
C LYS A 330 20.21 19.45 -9.07
N ASN A 331 21.47 19.54 -8.68
CA ASN A 331 22.05 20.80 -8.25
C ASN A 331 22.14 21.77 -9.43
N ASP A 332 21.73 23.02 -9.21
CA ASP A 332 21.88 24.13 -10.15
C ASP A 332 22.46 25.31 -9.36
N VAL A 333 23.63 25.79 -9.76
CA VAL A 333 24.36 26.84 -9.02
C VAL A 333 23.56 28.15 -8.91
N LEU A 334 22.76 28.48 -9.92
CA LEU A 334 22.02 29.74 -9.98
C LEU A 334 20.64 29.63 -9.30
N ARG A 335 20.02 28.46 -9.34
CA ARG A 335 18.63 28.25 -8.90
C ARG A 335 18.49 27.44 -7.61
N GLY A 336 19.62 27.02 -7.04
CA GLY A 336 19.71 26.03 -5.97
C GLY A 336 19.55 24.62 -6.53
N ASN A 337 18.39 24.35 -7.15
CA ASN A 337 18.13 23.08 -7.83
C ASN A 337 17.50 23.28 -9.21
N ALA A 338 17.60 22.24 -10.01
CA ALA A 338 16.90 21.99 -11.26
C ALA A 338 16.17 20.63 -11.16
N ALA A 339 15.21 20.39 -12.04
CA ALA A 339 14.45 19.16 -12.10
C ALA A 339 14.68 18.41 -13.43
N ILE A 340 14.86 17.10 -13.33
CA ILE A 340 14.88 16.19 -14.48
C ILE A 340 13.74 15.21 -14.33
N ALA A 341 12.80 15.18 -15.27
CA ALA A 341 11.84 14.09 -15.36
C ALA A 341 12.40 12.99 -16.26
N TYR A 342 12.73 11.83 -15.69
CA TYR A 342 12.94 10.62 -16.48
C TYR A 342 11.58 10.01 -16.79
N ILE A 343 11.32 9.73 -18.07
CA ILE A 343 10.08 9.09 -18.51
C ILE A 343 10.38 7.76 -19.19
N GLY A 344 9.67 6.71 -18.78
CA GLY A 344 9.68 5.40 -19.39
C GLY A 344 8.53 5.26 -20.39
N THR A 345 8.82 5.13 -21.68
CA THR A 345 7.79 5.16 -22.73
C THR A 345 7.67 3.84 -23.49
N ARG A 346 6.47 3.57 -24.02
CA ARG A 346 6.22 2.47 -24.99
C ARG A 346 6.62 2.85 -26.40
N LYS A 347 6.45 4.13 -26.74
CA LYS A 347 6.73 4.73 -28.05
C LYS A 347 7.29 6.12 -27.79
N SER A 348 8.10 6.62 -28.73
CA SER A 348 8.68 7.95 -28.61
C SER A 348 7.57 9.02 -28.51
N VAL A 349 7.76 9.97 -27.60
CA VAL A 349 6.83 11.06 -27.33
C VAL A 349 7.44 12.42 -27.70
N ASN A 350 6.59 13.43 -27.88
CA ASN A 350 7.05 14.80 -28.14
C ASN A 350 7.53 15.46 -26.83
N ILE A 351 8.85 15.36 -26.58
CA ILE A 351 9.48 15.89 -25.36
C ILE A 351 9.28 17.40 -25.20
N VAL A 352 9.31 18.16 -26.30
CA VAL A 352 9.18 19.62 -26.27
C VAL A 352 7.79 20.02 -25.77
N GLU A 353 6.75 19.43 -26.36
CA GLU A 353 5.35 19.67 -25.97
C GLU A 353 5.08 19.26 -24.52
N LEU A 354 5.61 18.11 -24.09
CA LEU A 354 5.49 17.65 -22.70
C LEU A 354 6.15 18.62 -21.73
N ARG A 355 7.35 19.11 -22.08
CA ARG A 355 8.09 20.07 -21.25
C ARG A 355 7.33 21.39 -21.13
N GLU A 356 6.81 21.91 -22.24
CA GLU A 356 5.99 23.14 -22.23
C GLU A 356 4.72 22.95 -21.39
N ALA A 357 4.07 21.80 -21.49
CA ALA A 357 2.89 21.50 -20.69
C ALA A 357 3.20 21.41 -19.18
N CYS A 358 4.34 20.83 -18.79
CA CYS A 358 4.79 20.84 -17.40
C CYS A 358 5.12 22.24 -16.89
N ILE A 359 5.75 23.09 -17.71
CA ILE A 359 6.02 24.49 -17.34
C ILE A 359 4.72 25.28 -17.24
N ALA A 360 3.74 25.03 -18.10
CA ALA A 360 2.42 25.66 -17.98
C ALA A 360 1.71 25.26 -16.67
N LEU A 361 1.88 24.02 -16.22
CA LEU A 361 1.37 23.54 -14.93
C LEU A 361 2.13 24.15 -13.75
N VAL A 362 3.46 24.15 -13.81
CA VAL A 362 4.36 24.63 -12.75
C VAL A 362 5.35 25.65 -13.34
N PRO A 363 4.96 26.94 -13.45
CA PRO A 363 5.75 27.97 -14.17
C PRO A 363 7.18 28.15 -13.67
N ILE A 364 7.45 27.90 -12.40
CA ILE A 364 8.78 28.07 -11.81
C ILE A 364 9.83 27.09 -12.38
N LEU A 365 9.39 25.99 -13.01
CA LEU A 365 10.26 25.02 -13.67
C LEU A 365 11.09 25.63 -14.81
N ASP A 366 10.53 26.56 -15.58
CA ASP A 366 11.20 27.32 -16.65
C ASP A 366 12.40 26.62 -17.36
N GLY A 367 13.54 27.30 -17.53
CA GLY A 367 14.80 26.71 -17.98
C GLY A 367 15.46 25.73 -16.99
N SER A 368 14.93 25.58 -15.76
CA SER A 368 15.42 24.64 -14.76
C SER A 368 14.87 23.21 -14.90
N PHE A 369 14.05 22.96 -15.92
CA PHE A 369 13.41 21.67 -16.14
C PHE A 369 13.77 21.05 -17.49
N ARG A 370 14.14 19.77 -17.46
CA ARG A 370 14.32 18.94 -18.66
C ARG A 370 13.64 17.58 -18.49
N ILE A 371 13.32 16.97 -19.62
CA ILE A 371 12.75 15.62 -19.69
C ILE A 371 13.76 14.72 -20.42
N VAL A 372 14.00 13.54 -19.87
CA VAL A 372 14.84 12.50 -20.49
C VAL A 372 13.96 11.28 -20.77
N GLU A 373 13.84 10.93 -22.05
CA GLU A 373 13.10 9.76 -22.49
C GLU A 373 13.96 8.49 -22.44
N LEU A 374 13.44 7.45 -21.79
CA LEU A 374 13.99 6.10 -21.76
C LEU A 374 12.94 5.13 -22.33
N SER A 375 13.39 4.14 -23.09
CA SER A 375 12.54 2.98 -23.40
C SER A 375 12.17 2.27 -22.10
N ILE A 376 10.95 1.75 -21.97
CA ILE A 376 10.50 1.08 -20.74
C ILE A 376 11.43 -0.06 -20.26
N GLN A 377 12.13 -0.74 -21.16
CA GLN A 377 13.08 -1.82 -20.81
C GLN A 377 14.37 -1.30 -20.15
N LYS A 378 14.68 0.00 -20.31
CA LYS A 378 15.86 0.66 -19.74
C LYS A 378 15.52 1.55 -18.55
N PHE A 379 14.24 1.70 -18.22
CA PHE A 379 13.82 2.52 -17.10
C PHE A 379 14.05 1.73 -15.79
N PRO A 380 14.85 2.25 -14.85
CA PRO A 380 15.11 1.58 -13.57
C PRO A 380 13.83 1.41 -12.73
N ILE A 381 13.53 0.17 -12.35
CA ILE A 381 12.35 -0.19 -11.57
C ILE A 381 12.74 -1.19 -10.47
N LEU A 382 12.35 -0.90 -9.23
CA LEU A 382 12.50 -1.79 -8.10
C LEU A 382 11.63 -3.06 -8.26
N PRO A 383 11.93 -4.17 -7.58
CA PRO A 383 11.07 -5.37 -7.57
C PRO A 383 9.61 -5.10 -7.16
N SER A 384 9.36 -4.01 -6.44
CA SER A 384 8.02 -3.54 -6.06
C SER A 384 7.20 -2.96 -7.23
N GLY A 385 7.85 -2.68 -8.36
CA GLY A 385 7.27 -2.02 -9.53
C GLY A 385 7.35 -0.49 -9.50
N LYS A 386 7.98 0.11 -8.49
CA LYS A 386 8.20 1.56 -8.38
C LYS A 386 9.48 1.98 -9.10
N PRO A 387 9.59 3.22 -9.61
CA PRO A 387 10.85 3.77 -10.11
C PRO A 387 11.99 3.62 -9.09
N ASP A 388 13.17 3.20 -9.57
CA ASP A 388 14.38 3.21 -8.74
C ASP A 388 14.98 4.63 -8.77
N ILE A 389 14.59 5.43 -7.78
CA ILE A 389 15.02 6.82 -7.64
C ILE A 389 16.53 6.90 -7.45
N TYR A 390 17.14 5.96 -6.72
CA TYR A 390 18.57 5.97 -6.43
C TYR A 390 19.40 5.72 -7.70
N GLU A 391 19.01 4.74 -8.51
CA GLU A 391 19.66 4.49 -9.80
C GLU A 391 19.48 5.69 -10.76
N LEU A 392 18.28 6.29 -10.78
CA LEU A 392 17.98 7.46 -11.62
C LEU A 392 18.70 8.75 -11.18
N GLU A 393 19.00 8.89 -9.89
CA GLU A 393 19.83 9.99 -9.37
C GLU A 393 21.26 9.94 -9.89
N GLN A 394 21.79 8.73 -10.09
CA GLN A 394 23.13 8.47 -10.64
C GLN A 394 23.14 8.35 -12.16
N TRP A 395 21.97 8.45 -12.80
CA TRP A 395 21.84 8.33 -14.23
C TRP A 395 22.49 9.53 -14.93
N GLU A 396 23.73 9.34 -15.39
CA GLU A 396 24.47 10.29 -16.19
C GLU A 396 24.35 9.92 -17.67
N LYS A 397 23.54 10.67 -18.40
CA LYS A 397 23.63 10.81 -19.86
C LYS A 397 23.44 12.25 -20.30
#